data_AF-A0A7W0S470-F1
#
_entry.id   AF-A0A7W0S470-F1
#
_cell.length_a   1.000
_cell.length_b   1.000
_cell.length_c   1.000
_cell.angle_alpha   90.00
_cell.angle_beta   90.00
_cell.angle_gamma   90.00
#
_symmetry.space_group_name_H-M   'P 1'
#
loop_
_entity.id
_entity.type
_entity.pdbx_description
1 polymer ?
#
loop_
_entity_poly.entity_id
_entity_poly.type
_entity_poly.pdbx_seq_one_letter_code
_entity_poly.pdbx_strand_id
1 'polypeptide(L)'
;MVNEAVNLGVKGYVLKDSALTDIVICIKSVAAGQHYTSSVLTSYLVKRSSRAAALSEEKTGIKDLTPTERRVLKLIAEYKTSKEIADELFISYRTVETHRANICQKLDLKGSHVLIKFALAHKSELL
;
A
#
# COMPACT_ATOMS: atom_id res chain seq x y z
N MET A 1 -12.71 -12.60 11.75
CA MET A 1 -14.00 -11.97 12.12
C MET A 1 -14.05 -10.48 11.80
N VAL A 2 -13.64 -9.53 12.67
CA VAL A 2 -13.72 -8.07 12.33
C VAL A 2 -12.96 -7.74 11.04
N ASN A 3 -11.73 -8.25 10.91
CA ASN A 3 -10.88 -7.97 9.74
C ASN A 3 -11.50 -8.45 8.43
N GLU A 4 -12.15 -9.61 8.43
CA GLU A 4 -12.87 -10.10 7.24
C GLU A 4 -14.09 -9.25 6.95
N ALA A 5 -14.86 -8.86 7.98
CA ALA A 5 -16.02 -8.00 7.80
C ALA A 5 -15.64 -6.63 7.19
N VAL A 6 -14.53 -6.04 7.63
CA VAL A 6 -14.02 -4.79 7.04
C VAL A 6 -13.56 -5.02 5.59
N ASN A 7 -12.85 -6.11 5.31
CA ASN A 7 -12.40 -6.43 3.96
C ASN A 7 -13.56 -6.76 3.00
N LEU A 8 -14.70 -7.22 3.53
CA LEU A 8 -15.93 -7.49 2.78
C LEU A 8 -16.77 -6.22 2.56
N GLY A 9 -16.30 -5.04 2.97
CA GLY A 9 -16.98 -3.77 2.73
C GLY A 9 -18.22 -3.57 3.59
N VAL A 10 -18.26 -4.17 4.78
CA VAL A 10 -19.40 -4.04 5.69
C VAL A 10 -19.54 -2.58 6.15
N LYS A 11 -20.75 -2.04 6.01
CA LYS A 11 -21.09 -0.64 6.35
C LYS A 11 -21.31 -0.40 7.84
N GLY A 12 -21.47 -1.44 8.63
CA GLY A 12 -21.49 -1.30 10.09
C GLY A 12 -21.17 -2.57 10.88
N TYR A 13 -20.46 -2.41 11.99
CA TYR A 13 -20.04 -3.51 12.86
C TYR A 13 -20.20 -3.11 14.33
N VAL A 14 -20.94 -3.93 15.08
CA VAL A 14 -21.21 -3.72 16.51
C VAL A 14 -20.70 -4.94 17.28
N LEU A 15 -20.07 -4.71 18.45
CA LEU A 15 -19.57 -5.79 19.29
C LEU A 15 -20.70 -6.35 20.16
N LYS A 16 -20.58 -7.63 20.54
CA LYS A 16 -21.58 -8.31 21.38
C LYS A 16 -21.79 -7.62 22.74
N ASP A 17 -20.74 -6.99 23.27
CA ASP A 17 -20.75 -6.25 24.54
C ASP A 17 -21.11 -4.76 24.38
N SER A 18 -21.51 -4.32 23.18
CA SER A 18 -21.96 -2.95 22.94
C SER A 18 -23.35 -2.72 23.54
N ALA A 19 -23.63 -1.47 23.94
CA ALA A 19 -24.92 -1.13 24.51
C ALA A 19 -26.03 -1.33 23.47
N LEU A 20 -27.25 -1.65 23.91
CA LEU A 20 -28.43 -1.77 23.02
C LEU A 20 -28.62 -0.50 22.17
N THR A 21 -28.30 0.65 22.76
CA THR A 21 -28.31 1.96 22.10
C THR A 21 -27.36 2.02 20.90
N ASP A 22 -26.18 1.39 20.98
CA ASP A 22 -25.20 1.36 19.89
C ASP A 22 -25.71 0.56 18.68
N ILE A 23 -26.50 -0.50 18.92
CA ILE A 23 -27.14 -1.27 17.86
C ILE A 23 -28.16 -0.40 17.13
N VAL A 24 -28.99 0.33 17.88
CA VAL A 24 -30.01 1.23 17.30
C VAL A 24 -29.36 2.35 16.51
N ILE A 25 -28.27 2.94 17.02
CA ILE A 25 -27.52 3.99 16.31
C ILE A 25 -26.88 3.40 15.04
N CYS A 26 -26.27 2.22 15.12
CA CYS A 26 -25.68 1.53 13.97
C CYS A 26 -26.68 1.36 12.83
N ILE A 27 -27.86 0.82 13.14
CA ILE A 27 -28.92 0.60 12.15
C ILE A 27 -29.35 1.92 11.50
N LYS A 28 -29.56 2.97 12.30
CA LYS A 28 -29.96 4.29 11.80
C LYS A 28 -28.88 4.94 10.93
N SER A 29 -27.62 4.85 11.32
CA SER A 29 -26.49 5.38 10.56
C SER A 29 -26.33 4.68 9.21
N VAL A 30 -26.40 3.34 9.18
CA VAL A 30 -26.32 2.57 7.94
C VAL A 30 -27.53 2.84 7.03
N ALA A 31 -28.73 2.97 7.60
CA ALA A 31 -29.93 3.37 6.86
C ALA A 31 -29.82 4.77 6.24
N ALA A 32 -29.07 5.68 6.86
CA ALA A 32 -28.75 7.00 6.34
C ALA A 32 -27.55 7.01 5.35
N GLY A 33 -27.06 5.83 4.95
CA GLY A 33 -25.93 5.69 4.04
C GLY A 33 -24.57 5.97 4.67
N GLN A 34 -24.51 6.15 6.00
CA GLN A 34 -23.28 6.40 6.75
C GLN A 34 -22.67 5.09 7.24
N HIS A 35 -21.35 5.07 7.41
CA HIS A 35 -20.69 3.94 8.05
C HIS A 35 -20.74 4.08 9.56
N TYR A 36 -21.03 2.98 10.27
CA TYR A 36 -21.03 2.97 11.73
C TYR A 36 -20.16 1.86 12.29
N THR A 37 -19.12 2.25 13.02
CA THR A 37 -18.33 1.34 13.83
C THR A 37 -18.35 1.85 15.27
N SER A 38 -18.51 0.94 16.24
CA SER A 38 -18.43 1.28 17.66
C SER A 38 -17.15 2.07 17.96
N SER A 39 -17.18 3.03 18.89
CA SER A 39 -16.04 3.91 19.22
C SER A 39 -14.76 3.14 19.60
N VAL A 40 -14.91 2.00 20.26
CA VAL A 40 -13.81 1.07 20.61
C VAL A 40 -13.22 0.44 19.35
N LEU A 41 -14.05 0.12 18.37
CA LEU A 41 -13.62 -0.42 17.09
C LEU A 41 -13.01 0.65 16.19
N THR A 42 -13.59 1.84 16.15
CA THR A 42 -13.07 3.00 15.42
C THR A 42 -11.68 3.37 15.93
N SER A 43 -11.47 3.43 17.24
CA SER A 43 -10.15 3.71 17.82
C SER A 43 -9.14 2.59 17.53
N TYR A 44 -9.56 1.32 17.52
CA TYR A 44 -8.71 0.19 17.11
C TYR A 44 -8.34 0.26 15.61
N LEU A 45 -9.31 0.57 14.74
CA LEU A 45 -9.10 0.69 13.30
C LEU A 45 -8.27 1.93 12.94
N VAL A 46 -8.49 3.07 13.61
CA VAL A 46 -7.70 4.31 13.43
C VAL A 46 -6.27 4.12 13.95
N LYS A 47 -6.07 3.49 15.11
CA LYS A 47 -4.72 3.13 15.58
C LYS A 47 -4.03 2.15 14.64
N ARG A 48 -4.78 1.26 13.98
CA ARG A 48 -4.24 0.34 13.00
C ARG A 48 -3.93 1.04 11.67
N SER A 49 -4.79 1.93 11.19
CA SER A 49 -4.53 2.70 9.96
C SER A 49 -3.38 3.67 10.18
N SER A 50 -3.28 4.32 11.34
CA SER A 50 -2.16 5.18 11.68
C SER A 50 -0.88 4.38 11.89
N ARG A 51 -0.93 3.16 12.45
CA ARG A 51 0.23 2.28 12.54
C ARG A 51 0.62 1.69 11.20
N ALA A 52 -0.33 1.40 10.31
CA ALA A 52 -0.08 0.99 8.94
C ALA A 52 0.50 2.15 8.10
N ALA A 53 0.01 3.37 8.31
CA ALA A 53 0.51 4.61 7.71
C ALA A 53 1.92 4.96 8.23
N ALA A 54 2.16 4.86 9.54
CA ALA A 54 3.47 5.04 10.15
C ALA A 54 4.45 3.94 9.71
N LEU A 55 4.00 2.68 9.58
CA LEU A 55 4.80 1.59 9.00
C LEU A 55 5.09 1.78 7.51
N SER A 56 4.31 2.61 6.79
CA SER A 56 4.62 3.03 5.42
C SER A 56 5.51 4.26 5.33
N GLU A 57 5.58 5.10 6.37
CA GLU A 57 6.52 6.23 6.44
C GLU A 57 7.92 5.82 6.94
N GLU A 58 8.04 4.74 7.72
CA GLU A 58 9.29 4.29 8.33
C GLU A 58 10.07 3.21 7.54
N LYS A 59 9.57 2.76 6.39
CA LYS A 59 10.25 1.74 5.57
C LYS A 59 10.84 2.36 4.31
N THR A 60 12.17 2.50 4.30
CA THR A 60 13.04 2.53 3.11
C THR A 60 12.39 3.17 1.89
N GLY A 61 12.39 4.49 1.84
CA GLY A 61 11.70 5.23 0.79
C GLY A 61 12.49 5.28 -0.52
N ILE A 62 11.86 5.82 -1.58
CA ILE A 62 12.53 6.15 -2.84
C ILE A 62 13.80 7.01 -2.63
N LYS A 63 13.88 7.74 -1.50
CA LYS A 63 15.04 8.53 -1.09
C LYS A 63 16.33 7.71 -0.88
N ASP A 64 16.24 6.42 -0.57
CA ASP A 64 17.41 5.55 -0.37
C ASP A 64 17.94 4.94 -1.68
N LEU A 65 17.23 5.17 -2.79
CA LEU A 65 17.65 4.74 -4.12
C LEU A 65 18.67 5.70 -4.71
N THR A 66 19.71 5.14 -5.32
CA THR A 66 20.67 5.89 -6.13
C THR A 66 19.97 6.52 -7.34
N PRO A 67 20.57 7.55 -7.96
CA PRO A 67 20.00 8.20 -9.15
C PRO A 67 19.70 7.21 -10.29
N THR A 68 20.58 6.22 -10.50
CA THR A 68 20.41 5.19 -11.53
C THR A 68 19.26 4.24 -11.19
N GLU A 69 19.17 3.80 -9.94
CA GLU A 69 18.07 2.94 -9.47
C GLU A 69 16.71 3.66 -9.55
N ARG A 70 16.67 4.96 -9.24
CA ARG A 70 15.47 5.78 -9.39
C ARG A 70 15.05 5.90 -10.86
N ARG A 71 16.01 6.07 -11.78
CA ARG A 71 15.74 6.05 -13.23
C ARG A 71 15.15 4.72 -13.67
N VAL A 72 15.77 3.60 -13.27
CA VAL A 72 15.24 2.27 -13.57
C VAL A 72 13.82 2.10 -13.01
N LEU A 73 13.57 2.50 -11.76
CA LEU A 73 12.25 2.43 -11.13
C LEU A 73 11.20 3.29 -11.87
N LYS A 74 11.59 4.48 -12.35
CA LYS A 74 10.71 5.35 -13.15
C LYS A 74 10.28 4.68 -14.45
N LEU A 75 11.22 4.06 -15.18
CA LEU A 75 10.92 3.37 -16.43
C LEU A 75 10.03 2.13 -16.19
N ILE A 76 10.17 1.46 -15.04
CA ILE A 76 9.25 0.40 -14.62
C ILE A 76 7.84 0.96 -14.37
N ALA A 77 7.70 2.16 -13.78
CA ALA A 77 6.40 2.83 -13.59
C ALA A 77 5.76 3.33 -14.91
N GLU A 78 6.55 3.40 -15.98
CA GLU A 78 6.11 3.65 -17.36
C GLU A 78 5.75 2.36 -18.12
N TYR A 79 5.71 1.21 -17.43
CA TYR A 79 5.42 -0.11 -18.01
C TYR A 79 6.47 -0.65 -19.00
N LYS A 80 7.71 -0.13 -18.95
CA LYS A 80 8.80 -0.64 -19.79
C LYS A 80 9.34 -1.96 -19.26
N THR A 81 9.67 -2.86 -20.17
CA THR A 81 10.33 -4.14 -19.91
C THR A 81 11.82 -3.94 -19.62
N SER A 82 12.47 -4.90 -18.97
CA SER A 82 13.92 -4.84 -18.72
C SER A 82 14.76 -4.70 -20.00
N LYS A 83 14.25 -5.17 -21.15
CA LYS A 83 14.92 -4.99 -22.45
C LYS A 83 14.81 -3.54 -22.93
N GLU A 84 13.62 -2.96 -22.92
CA GLU A 84 13.42 -1.56 -23.29
C GLU A 84 14.18 -0.61 -22.37
N ILE A 85 14.23 -0.91 -21.07
CA ILE A 85 15.03 -0.15 -20.09
C ILE A 85 16.52 -0.25 -20.41
N ALA A 86 17.01 -1.41 -20.82
CA ALA A 86 18.40 -1.63 -21.20
C ALA A 86 18.77 -0.79 -22.43
N ASP A 87 17.90 -0.79 -23.44
CA ASP A 87 18.07 -0.03 -24.67
C ASP A 87 18.05 1.49 -24.41
N GLU A 88 17.12 1.97 -23.59
CA GLU A 88 16.98 3.41 -23.28
C GLU A 88 18.10 3.95 -22.39
N LEU A 89 18.63 3.14 -21.49
CA LEU A 89 19.75 3.51 -20.62
C LEU A 89 21.11 3.16 -21.22
N PHE A 90 21.17 2.56 -22.42
CA PHE A 90 22.39 2.08 -23.08
C PHE A 90 23.25 1.16 -22.20
N ILE A 91 22.60 0.28 -21.43
CA ILE A 91 23.26 -0.70 -20.55
C ILE A 91 22.82 -2.12 -20.89
N SER A 92 23.55 -3.12 -20.40
CA SER A 92 23.16 -4.52 -20.65
C SER A 92 21.87 -4.89 -19.91
N TYR A 93 21.06 -5.77 -20.49
CA TYR A 93 19.90 -6.38 -19.81
C TYR A 93 20.25 -6.94 -18.42
N ARG A 94 21.43 -7.58 -18.32
CA ARG A 94 21.92 -8.13 -17.05
C ARG A 94 22.16 -7.04 -16.00
N THR A 95 22.63 -5.86 -16.42
CA THR A 95 22.82 -4.70 -15.55
C THR A 95 21.48 -4.18 -15.02
N VAL A 96 20.44 -4.13 -15.87
CA VAL A 96 19.08 -3.75 -15.44
C VAL A 96 18.55 -4.72 -14.39
N GLU A 97 18.72 -6.03 -14.60
CA GLU A 97 18.30 -7.04 -13.62
C GLU A 97 19.03 -6.89 -12.29
N THR A 98 20.34 -6.57 -12.31
CA THR A 98 21.10 -6.24 -11.09
C THR A 98 20.53 -5.01 -10.38
N HIS A 99 20.21 -3.94 -11.12
CA HIS A 99 19.57 -2.76 -10.52
C HIS A 99 18.21 -3.11 -9.89
N ARG A 100 17.38 -3.92 -10.57
CA ARG A 100 16.09 -4.38 -10.03
C ARG A 100 16.26 -5.19 -8.75
N ALA A 101 17.24 -6.08 -8.70
CA ALA A 101 17.57 -6.86 -7.50
C ALA A 101 18.01 -5.95 -6.34
N ASN A 102 18.89 -4.99 -6.62
CA ASN A 102 19.36 -4.03 -5.61
C ASN A 102 18.21 -3.15 -5.09
N ILE A 103 17.31 -2.70 -5.96
CA ILE A 103 16.11 -1.95 -5.57
C ILE A 103 15.24 -2.80 -4.64
N CYS A 104 14.95 -4.05 -5.01
CA CYS A 104 14.17 -4.96 -4.17
C CYS A 104 14.84 -5.18 -2.81
N GLN A 105 16.18 -5.32 -2.77
CA GLN A 105 16.92 -5.50 -1.51
C GLN A 105 16.85 -4.25 -0.63
N LYS A 106 17.05 -3.06 -1.21
CA LYS A 106 17.00 -1.77 -0.49
C LYS A 106 15.62 -1.45 0.04
N LEU A 107 14.58 -1.77 -0.73
CA LEU A 107 13.18 -1.52 -0.36
C LEU A 107 12.53 -2.70 0.39
N ASP A 108 13.31 -3.73 0.75
CA ASP A 108 12.85 -5.00 1.36
C ASP A 108 11.60 -5.60 0.66
N LEU A 109 11.57 -5.53 -0.67
CA LEU A 109 10.50 -6.05 -1.50
C LEU A 109 10.75 -7.52 -1.80
N LYS A 110 9.81 -8.39 -1.41
CA LYS A 110 9.88 -9.84 -1.63
C LYS A 110 8.68 -10.32 -2.42
N GLY A 111 8.94 -11.09 -3.47
CA GLY A 111 7.92 -11.73 -4.29
C GLY A 111 7.87 -11.23 -5.73
N SER A 112 7.19 -12.02 -6.58
CA SER A 112 6.99 -11.67 -7.98
C SER A 112 6.05 -10.46 -8.10
N HIS A 113 6.29 -9.60 -9.09
CA HIS A 113 5.51 -8.38 -9.40
C HIS A 113 5.44 -7.29 -8.31
N VAL A 114 6.03 -7.48 -7.13
CA VAL A 114 6.00 -6.50 -6.04
C VAL A 114 6.72 -5.21 -6.42
N LEU A 115 7.84 -5.31 -7.15
CA LEU A 115 8.58 -4.15 -7.67
C LEU A 115 7.73 -3.27 -8.60
N ILE A 116 6.93 -3.89 -9.48
CA ILE A 116 6.06 -3.16 -10.41
C ILE A 116 4.93 -2.48 -9.63
N LYS A 117 4.31 -3.20 -8.70
CA LYS A 117 3.26 -2.64 -7.83
C LYS A 117 3.77 -1.45 -7.03
N PHE A 118 4.99 -1.54 -6.50
CA PHE A 118 5.65 -0.45 -5.79
C PHE A 118 5.90 0.75 -6.70
N ALA A 119 6.45 0.53 -7.90
CA ALA A 119 6.72 1.58 -8.88
C ALA A 119 5.44 2.34 -9.27
N LEU A 120 4.32 1.63 -9.45
CA LEU A 120 3.03 2.23 -9.79
C LEU A 120 2.43 3.03 -8.63
N ALA A 121 2.53 2.51 -7.39
CA ALA A 121 2.01 3.20 -6.21
C ALA A 121 2.71 4.54 -5.96
N HIS A 122 3.98 4.66 -6.31
CA HIS A 122 4.79 5.87 -6.10
C HIS A 122 5.10 6.62 -7.39
N LYS A 123 4.31 6.43 -8.45
CA LYS A 123 4.52 7.09 -9.75
C LYS A 123 4.53 8.62 -9.63
N SER A 124 3.74 9.19 -8.73
CA SER A 124 3.67 10.62 -8.45
C SER A 124 4.95 11.19 -7.81
N GLU A 125 5.78 10.37 -7.18
CA GLU A 125 7.04 10.79 -6.55
C GLU A 125 8.26 10.61 -7.46
N LEU A 126 8.07 9.94 -8.60
CA LEU A 126 9.10 9.65 -9.62
C LEU A 126 9.03 10.61 -10.83
N LEU A 127 7.97 11.41 -10.94
CA LEU A 127 7.77 12.45 -11.95
C LEU A 127 8.27 13.80 -11.44
#